data_AF-A0A183TCJ3-F1
#
_entry.id   AF-A0A183TCJ3-F1
#
_cell.length_a   1.000
_cell.length_b   1.000
_cell.length_c   1.000
_cell.angle_alpha   90.00
_cell.angle_beta   90.00
_cell.angle_gamma   90.00
#
_symmetry.space_group_name_H-M   'P 1'
#
loop_
_entity.id
_entity.type
_entity.pdbx_description
1 polymer ?
#
loop_
_entity_poly.entity_id
_entity_poly.type
_entity_poly.pdbx_seq_one_letter_code
_entity_poly.pdbx_strand_id
1 'polypeptide(L)'
;LPGVHVAIANPETFGQCADSHLGEIWVSSPHNSNRLLGPFNVSSSGDSLSRSTDRVLAANENAAMDPLRARFVTGDTDRVYARTSFLGFVRRTELTQSDGAFHDAVFVVGNLEETMVLRGMRFYPMDIENTVLRSHKLIQECAVFTWSNLLVVVVELVGEESDALNLVHPVTASVLREHQLIVGVVVVTDRGTVRIDLHGEKQRILLRDSFVNDKLDPIYVSYNM
;
A
#
# COMPACT_ATOMS: atom_id res chain seq x y z
N LEU A 1 14.96 22.17 4.33
CA LEU A 1 16.16 21.86 5.16
C LEU A 1 17.40 22.09 4.31
N PRO A 2 18.41 22.86 4.77
CA PRO A 2 19.64 23.07 4.02
C PRO A 2 20.31 21.73 3.71
N GLY A 3 20.70 21.50 2.45
CA GLY A 3 21.41 20.28 2.03
C GLY A 3 20.54 19.02 1.86
N VAL A 4 19.22 19.11 2.05
CA VAL A 4 18.29 18.00 1.73
C VAL A 4 17.74 18.19 0.33
N HIS A 5 17.85 17.15 -0.48
CA HIS A 5 17.27 17.09 -1.81
C HIS A 5 16.23 15.99 -1.89
N VAL A 6 15.03 16.33 -2.36
CA VAL A 6 13.95 15.39 -2.58
C VAL A 6 13.70 15.30 -4.08
N ALA A 7 13.61 14.09 -4.60
CA ALA A 7 13.27 13.83 -5.98
C ALA A 7 12.17 12.77 -6.06
N ILE A 8 11.34 12.85 -7.10
CA ILE A 8 10.32 11.84 -7.37
C ILE A 8 10.85 10.92 -8.46
N ALA A 9 10.88 9.63 -8.18
CA ALA A 9 11.45 8.61 -9.04
C ALA A 9 10.38 7.61 -9.48
N ASN A 10 10.47 7.09 -10.69
CA ASN A 10 9.71 5.91 -11.07
C ASN A 10 10.36 4.67 -10.39
N PRO A 11 9.63 3.93 -9.55
CA PRO A 11 10.19 2.82 -8.77
C PRO A 11 10.61 1.61 -9.62
N GLU A 12 10.15 1.52 -10.88
CA GLU A 12 10.44 0.42 -11.81
C GLU A 12 11.56 0.79 -12.80
N THR A 13 11.53 2.01 -13.36
CA THR A 13 12.52 2.45 -14.35
C THR A 13 13.71 3.19 -13.75
N PHE A 14 13.63 3.62 -12.49
CA PHE A 14 14.63 4.45 -11.81
C PHE A 14 14.94 5.75 -12.59
N GLY A 15 13.99 6.24 -13.36
CA GLY A 15 14.03 7.56 -14.00
C GLY A 15 13.39 8.61 -13.10
N GLN A 16 13.83 9.86 -13.24
CA GLN A 16 13.19 10.98 -12.55
C GLN A 16 11.80 11.25 -13.16
N CYS A 17 10.79 11.39 -12.30
CA CYS A 17 9.45 11.77 -12.70
C CYS A 17 9.36 13.28 -12.98
N ALA A 18 8.48 13.67 -13.90
CA ALA A 18 8.17 15.07 -14.16
C ALA A 18 7.33 15.69 -13.03
N ASP A 19 7.20 17.02 -13.04
CA ASP A 19 6.43 17.75 -12.04
C ASP A 19 4.99 17.21 -11.91
N SER A 20 4.51 17.12 -10.67
CA SER A 20 3.19 16.58 -10.31
C SER A 20 2.91 15.13 -10.74
N HIS A 21 3.90 14.39 -11.23
CA HIS A 21 3.74 12.95 -11.49
C HIS A 21 3.93 12.16 -10.20
N LEU A 22 3.07 11.16 -10.01
CA LEU A 22 3.19 10.23 -8.91
C LEU A 22 4.43 9.35 -9.11
N GLY A 23 5.24 9.22 -8.07
CA GLY A 23 6.37 8.30 -8.04
C GLY A 23 6.84 8.05 -6.62
N GLU A 24 7.88 7.27 -6.48
CA GLU A 24 8.55 7.03 -5.21
C GLU A 24 9.32 8.29 -4.78
N ILE A 25 9.19 8.67 -3.52
CA ILE A 25 9.92 9.77 -2.92
C ILE A 25 11.33 9.27 -2.59
N TRP A 26 12.33 9.91 -3.19
CA TRP A 26 13.74 9.64 -2.95
C TRP A 26 14.37 10.83 -2.26
N VAL A 27 15.17 10.57 -1.22
CA VAL A 27 15.78 11.63 -0.40
C VAL A 27 17.29 11.50 -0.43
N SER A 28 17.98 12.58 -0.76
CA SER A 28 19.43 12.71 -0.60
C SER A 28 19.71 13.74 0.48
N SER A 29 20.36 13.31 1.56
CA SER A 29 20.65 14.16 2.71
C SER A 29 21.95 13.71 3.38
N PRO A 30 22.74 14.63 3.96
CA PRO A 30 23.85 14.28 4.84
C PRO A 30 23.43 13.42 6.05
N HIS A 31 22.13 13.42 6.39
CA HIS A 31 21.56 12.66 7.50
C HIS A 31 21.07 11.27 7.10
N ASN A 32 21.17 10.88 5.82
CA ASN A 32 20.81 9.54 5.41
C ASN A 32 21.74 8.51 6.07
N SER A 33 21.17 7.43 6.56
CA SER A 33 21.95 6.29 7.01
C SER A 33 22.79 5.73 5.86
N ASN A 34 24.04 5.37 6.14
CA ASN A 34 24.95 4.82 5.13
C ASN A 34 24.81 3.30 4.96
N ARG A 35 24.12 2.63 5.89
CA ARG A 35 23.95 1.17 5.91
C ARG A 35 22.76 0.76 6.78
N LEU A 36 22.04 -0.27 6.36
CA LEU A 36 21.08 -0.99 7.22
C LEU A 36 21.81 -2.00 8.12
N LEU A 37 21.55 -1.96 9.42
CA LEU A 37 22.08 -2.94 10.38
C LEU A 37 21.04 -4.04 10.66
N GLY A 38 21.50 -5.28 10.84
CA GLY A 38 20.64 -6.41 11.23
C GLY A 38 20.06 -7.22 10.04
N PRO A 39 18.91 -7.90 10.21
CA PRO A 39 18.34 -8.82 9.20
C PRO A 39 17.91 -8.13 7.89
N PHE A 40 17.94 -6.80 7.84
CA PHE A 40 17.64 -5.98 6.67
C PHE A 40 18.88 -5.63 5.84
N ASN A 41 20.07 -6.12 6.22
CA ASN A 41 21.28 -5.93 5.45
C ASN A 41 21.28 -6.84 4.20
N VAL A 42 20.96 -6.23 3.05
CA VAL A 42 20.92 -6.90 1.73
C VAL A 42 22.28 -7.52 1.35
N SER A 43 23.39 -7.04 1.92
CA SER A 43 24.73 -7.62 1.69
C SER A 43 25.02 -8.93 2.44
N SER A 44 24.13 -9.39 3.33
CA SER A 44 24.32 -10.64 4.10
C SER A 44 23.34 -11.77 3.77
N SER A 45 22.37 -11.56 2.89
CA SER A 45 21.42 -12.60 2.48
C SER A 45 21.81 -13.17 1.11
N GLY A 46 22.76 -14.10 1.10
CA GLY A 46 22.93 -15.05 -0.01
C GLY A 46 21.85 -16.13 -0.04
N ASP A 47 20.70 -15.90 0.60
CA ASP A 47 19.62 -16.89 0.71
C ASP A 47 18.37 -16.41 -0.01
N SER A 48 18.01 -17.19 -1.02
CA SER A 48 17.04 -16.88 -2.05
C SER A 48 15.65 -17.33 -1.57
N LEU A 49 14.99 -16.53 -0.74
CA LEU A 49 13.56 -16.70 -0.45
C LEU A 49 12.72 -15.52 -0.93
N SER A 50 13.07 -14.98 -2.11
CA SER A 50 12.16 -14.12 -2.87
C SER A 50 10.85 -14.87 -3.13
N ARG A 51 9.79 -14.39 -2.49
CA ARG A 51 8.39 -14.70 -2.81
C ARG A 51 8.23 -14.72 -4.33
N SER A 52 7.68 -15.82 -4.82
CA SER A 52 7.72 -16.33 -6.19
C SER A 52 6.86 -15.56 -7.21
N THR A 53 6.71 -14.24 -7.09
CA THR A 53 5.86 -13.44 -7.99
C THR A 53 6.55 -12.24 -8.68
N ASP A 54 7.74 -11.83 -8.24
CA ASP A 54 8.41 -10.61 -8.73
C ASP A 54 9.52 -10.84 -9.76
N ARG A 55 9.38 -11.87 -10.62
CA ARG A 55 10.40 -12.16 -11.66
C ARG A 55 10.53 -11.09 -12.76
N VAL A 56 9.65 -10.09 -12.79
CA VAL A 56 9.72 -8.99 -13.78
C VAL A 56 10.63 -7.84 -13.31
N LEU A 57 10.94 -7.74 -12.02
CA LEU A 57 11.78 -6.66 -11.46
C LEU A 57 13.29 -6.95 -11.52
N ALA A 58 13.68 -8.17 -11.89
CA ALA A 58 15.08 -8.64 -11.86
C ALA A 58 15.94 -8.19 -13.07
N ALA A 59 15.43 -7.30 -13.94
CA ALA A 59 16.14 -6.87 -15.16
C ALA A 59 16.97 -5.59 -14.99
N ASN A 60 16.95 -4.95 -13.81
CA ASN A 60 17.63 -3.67 -13.60
C ASN A 60 18.65 -3.79 -12.46
N GLU A 61 19.92 -3.48 -12.72
CA GLU A 61 21.02 -3.55 -11.73
C GLU A 61 20.75 -2.68 -10.49
N ASN A 62 19.90 -1.65 -10.64
CA ASN A 62 19.43 -0.80 -9.54
C ASN A 62 18.39 -1.47 -8.61
N ALA A 63 17.70 -2.52 -9.05
CA ALA A 63 16.80 -3.30 -8.18
C ALA A 63 17.57 -4.20 -7.19
N ALA A 64 18.83 -4.51 -7.50
CA ALA A 64 19.75 -5.26 -6.65
C ALA A 64 20.64 -4.36 -5.77
N MET A 65 20.58 -3.03 -5.93
CA MET A 65 21.35 -2.07 -5.14
C MET A 65 20.70 -1.81 -3.77
N ASP A 66 21.54 -1.56 -2.77
CA ASP A 66 21.12 -1.15 -1.43
C ASP A 66 20.12 0.01 -1.53
N PRO A 67 18.90 -0.08 -0.94
CA PRO A 67 17.89 0.97 -1.01
C PRO A 67 18.38 2.32 -0.49
N LEU A 68 19.44 2.35 0.32
CA LEU A 68 20.07 3.59 0.80
C LEU A 68 21.03 4.24 -0.21
N ARG A 69 21.31 3.57 -1.34
CA ARG A 69 22.32 3.99 -2.34
C ARG A 69 21.79 4.03 -3.76
N ALA A 70 20.50 4.33 -3.94
CA ALA A 70 19.88 4.44 -5.24
C ALA A 70 20.40 5.63 -6.05
N ARG A 71 20.40 5.50 -7.37
CA ARG A 71 20.79 6.53 -8.35
C ARG A 71 19.81 6.52 -9.50
N PHE A 72 19.63 7.68 -10.12
CA PHE A 72 18.84 7.75 -11.35
C PHE A 72 19.58 7.10 -12.51
N VAL A 73 18.82 6.53 -13.45
CA VAL A 73 19.35 5.98 -14.71
C VAL A 73 19.58 7.09 -15.74
N THR A 74 18.86 8.21 -15.63
CA THR A 74 18.94 9.37 -16.53
C THR A 74 18.92 10.67 -15.72
N GLY A 75 19.52 11.73 -16.24
CA GLY A 75 19.61 13.02 -15.54
C GLY A 75 20.79 13.09 -14.57
N ASP A 76 20.56 13.46 -13.31
CA ASP A 76 21.59 13.53 -12.27
C ASP A 76 21.89 12.14 -11.69
N THR A 77 22.81 11.43 -12.36
CA THR A 77 23.25 10.07 -11.99
C THR A 77 24.31 10.05 -10.88
N ASP A 78 24.92 11.21 -10.59
CA ASP A 78 26.04 11.33 -9.66
C ASP A 78 25.58 11.44 -8.20
N ARG A 79 24.35 11.89 -7.97
CA ARG A 79 23.77 11.99 -6.63
C ARG A 79 23.21 10.64 -6.15
N VAL A 80 23.47 10.35 -4.88
CA VAL A 80 22.96 9.15 -4.20
C VAL A 80 21.72 9.49 -3.40
N TYR A 81 20.71 8.65 -3.50
CA TYR A 81 19.43 8.79 -2.81
C TYR A 81 19.13 7.56 -1.96
N ALA A 82 18.42 7.80 -0.85
CA ALA A 82 17.72 6.76 -0.12
C ALA A 82 16.28 6.64 -0.64
N ARG A 83 15.90 5.40 -0.95
CA ARG A 83 14.56 4.97 -1.31
C ARG A 83 13.70 4.92 -0.06
N THR A 84 12.64 5.71 -0.04
CA THR A 84 11.74 5.76 1.13
C THR A 84 10.62 4.73 1.04
N SER A 85 10.38 4.14 -0.15
CA SER A 85 9.19 3.35 -0.47
C SER A 85 7.86 4.11 -0.34
N PHE A 86 7.85 5.40 0.00
CA PHE A 86 6.63 6.20 -0.01
C PHE A 86 6.36 6.77 -1.41
N LEU A 87 5.11 6.65 -1.85
CA LEU A 87 4.62 7.30 -3.06
C LEU A 87 4.19 8.73 -2.76
N GLY A 88 4.48 9.62 -3.71
CA GLY A 88 4.08 11.01 -3.64
C GLY A 88 4.44 11.79 -4.89
N PHE A 89 4.24 13.10 -4.81
CA PHE A 89 4.60 14.03 -5.87
C PHE A 89 5.00 15.38 -5.28
N VAL A 90 5.82 16.12 -6.02
CA VAL A 90 6.14 17.51 -5.70
C VAL A 90 5.21 18.41 -6.49
N ARG A 91 4.62 19.40 -5.82
CA ARG A 91 3.81 20.43 -6.46
C ARG A 91 4.05 21.78 -5.82
N ARG A 92 4.14 22.80 -6.67
CA ARG A 92 4.19 24.20 -6.24
C ARG A 92 2.87 24.60 -5.61
N THR A 93 2.94 25.15 -4.41
CA THR A 93 1.78 25.61 -3.66
C THR A 93 1.59 27.12 -3.83
N GLU A 94 0.37 27.60 -3.60
CA GLU A 94 0.06 29.04 -3.58
C GLU A 94 0.63 29.74 -2.34
N LEU A 95 1.13 28.97 -1.36
CA LEU A 95 1.77 29.51 -0.17
C LEU A 95 3.12 30.12 -0.54
N THR A 96 3.27 31.39 -0.21
CA THR A 96 4.52 32.13 -0.40
C THR A 96 5.39 32.00 0.84
N GLN A 97 6.69 31.80 0.63
CA GLN A 97 7.68 31.90 1.67
C GLN A 97 7.83 33.36 2.12
N SER A 98 8.58 33.57 3.20
CA SER A 98 8.90 34.91 3.74
C SER A 98 9.59 35.85 2.75
N ASP A 99 10.15 35.32 1.66
CA ASP A 99 10.78 36.07 0.57
C ASP A 99 9.83 36.39 -0.60
N GLY A 100 8.57 35.95 -0.52
CA GLY A 100 7.56 36.12 -1.57
C GLY A 100 7.60 35.08 -2.69
N ALA A 101 8.53 34.12 -2.68
CA ALA A 101 8.59 33.03 -3.65
C ALA A 101 7.57 31.92 -3.32
N PHE A 102 7.04 31.26 -4.35
CA PHE A 102 6.17 30.10 -4.16
C PHE A 102 6.92 28.93 -3.52
N HIS A 103 6.26 28.22 -2.61
CA HIS A 103 6.83 27.07 -1.93
C HIS A 103 6.50 25.77 -2.66
N ASP A 104 7.51 24.97 -2.99
CA ASP A 104 7.35 23.61 -3.50
C ASP A 104 7.11 22.65 -2.33
N ALA A 105 5.97 21.95 -2.32
CA ALA A 105 5.61 21.01 -1.26
C ALA A 105 5.62 19.57 -1.78
N VAL A 106 6.01 18.64 -0.90
CA VAL A 106 5.92 17.20 -1.14
C VAL A 106 4.58 16.72 -0.60
N PHE A 107 3.77 16.10 -1.47
CA PHE A 107 2.52 15.45 -1.09
C PHE A 107 2.77 13.95 -1.00
N VAL A 108 2.60 13.38 0.20
CA VAL A 108 2.75 11.95 0.45
C VAL A 108 1.39 11.27 0.29
N VAL A 109 1.34 10.21 -0.52
CA VAL A 109 0.11 9.43 -0.76
C VAL A 109 0.06 8.22 0.17
N GLY A 110 1.16 7.47 0.29
CA GLY A 110 1.23 6.29 1.16
C GLY A 110 2.41 5.39 0.80
N ASN A 111 2.61 4.31 1.57
CA ASN A 111 3.70 3.38 1.32
C ASN A 111 3.39 2.46 0.12
N LEU A 112 4.37 2.22 -0.75
CA LEU A 112 4.26 1.30 -1.88
C LEU A 112 3.96 -0.13 -1.42
N GLU A 113 4.57 -0.56 -0.30
CA GLU A 113 4.44 -1.92 0.22
C GLU A 113 3.06 -2.21 0.83
N GLU A 114 2.31 -1.17 1.17
CA GLU A 114 0.95 -1.28 1.72
C GLU A 114 -0.12 -1.42 0.62
N THR A 115 0.26 -1.22 -0.65
CA THR A 115 -0.68 -1.33 -1.76
C THR A 115 -0.96 -2.79 -2.12
N MET A 116 -2.19 -3.06 -2.55
CA MET A 116 -2.54 -4.33 -3.19
C MET A 116 -2.71 -4.14 -4.69
N VAL A 117 -2.32 -5.16 -5.46
CA VAL A 117 -2.47 -5.17 -6.92
C VAL A 117 -3.69 -5.99 -7.30
N LEU A 118 -4.59 -5.39 -8.07
CA LEU A 118 -5.76 -6.06 -8.62
C LEU A 118 -5.94 -5.61 -10.08
N ARG A 119 -5.97 -6.58 -11.01
CA ARG A 119 -6.10 -6.34 -12.47
C ARG A 119 -5.05 -5.35 -13.02
N GLY A 120 -3.82 -5.42 -12.50
CA GLY A 120 -2.71 -4.55 -12.93
C GLY A 120 -2.73 -3.13 -12.37
N MET A 121 -3.73 -2.80 -11.54
CA MET A 121 -3.83 -1.51 -10.85
C MET A 121 -3.48 -1.66 -9.36
N ARG A 122 -2.89 -0.62 -8.78
CA ARG A 122 -2.55 -0.56 -7.35
C ARG A 122 -3.63 0.18 -6.57
N PHE A 123 -4.03 -0.37 -5.44
CA PHE A 123 -5.02 0.21 -4.53
C PHE A 123 -4.51 0.19 -3.11
N TYR A 124 -4.84 1.23 -2.34
CA TYR A 124 -4.65 1.21 -0.89
C TYR A 124 -5.82 0.47 -0.23
N PRO A 125 -5.58 -0.64 0.48
CA PRO A 125 -6.63 -1.39 1.18
C PRO A 125 -7.45 -0.51 2.12
N MET A 126 -6.80 0.44 2.80
CA MET A 126 -7.43 1.36 3.75
C MET A 126 -8.53 2.22 3.10
N ASP A 127 -8.34 2.66 1.86
CA ASP A 127 -9.33 3.48 1.16
C ASP A 127 -10.61 2.68 0.88
N ILE A 128 -10.46 1.42 0.49
CA ILE A 128 -11.58 0.51 0.25
C ILE A 128 -12.25 0.14 1.57
N GLU A 129 -11.47 -0.15 2.62
CA GLU A 129 -11.98 -0.42 3.97
C GLU A 129 -12.79 0.75 4.50
N ASN A 130 -12.32 1.99 4.31
CA ASN A 130 -13.05 3.20 4.69
C ASN A 130 -14.39 3.32 3.96
N THR A 131 -14.44 2.96 2.68
CA THR A 131 -15.71 2.89 1.92
C THR A 131 -16.62 1.79 2.45
N VAL A 132 -16.08 0.60 2.75
CA VAL A 132 -16.84 -0.53 3.31
C VAL A 132 -17.41 -0.17 4.69
N LEU A 133 -16.62 0.45 5.57
CA LEU A 133 -17.08 0.89 6.90
C LEU A 133 -18.24 1.88 6.81
N ARG A 134 -18.20 2.81 5.86
CA ARG A 134 -19.29 3.78 5.64
C ARG A 134 -20.53 3.18 4.96
N SER A 135 -20.43 1.98 4.39
CA SER A 135 -21.51 1.40 3.58
C SER A 135 -22.71 0.94 4.43
N HIS A 136 -22.50 0.55 5.69
CA HIS A 136 -23.57 0.06 6.54
C HIS A 136 -23.25 0.22 8.04
N LYS A 137 -24.24 0.67 8.82
CA LYS A 137 -24.09 0.98 10.26
C LYS A 137 -23.76 -0.22 11.16
N LEU A 138 -24.04 -1.44 10.71
CA LEU A 138 -23.78 -2.66 11.46
C LEU A 138 -22.36 -3.20 11.22
N ILE A 139 -21.53 -2.50 10.45
CA ILE A 139 -20.13 -2.88 10.24
C ILE A 139 -19.30 -2.26 11.36
N GLN A 140 -18.66 -3.10 12.18
CA GLN A 140 -17.75 -2.62 13.22
C GLN A 140 -16.39 -2.28 12.64
N GLU A 141 -15.84 -3.27 11.95
CA GLU A 141 -14.52 -3.29 11.37
C GLU A 141 -14.55 -4.13 10.11
N CYS A 142 -13.55 -3.93 9.25
CA CYS A 142 -13.41 -4.71 8.05
C CYS A 142 -11.95 -4.83 7.65
N ALA A 143 -11.64 -5.80 6.81
CA ALA A 143 -10.33 -5.90 6.19
C ALA A 143 -10.48 -6.39 4.76
N VAL A 144 -9.64 -5.87 3.86
CA VAL A 144 -9.65 -6.28 2.47
C VAL A 144 -8.30 -6.85 2.06
N PHE A 145 -8.33 -7.87 1.22
CA PHE A 145 -7.15 -8.46 0.61
C PHE A 145 -7.49 -9.14 -0.71
N THR A 146 -6.46 -9.52 -1.45
CA THR A 146 -6.63 -10.26 -2.71
C THR A 146 -6.41 -11.76 -2.51
N TRP A 147 -7.25 -12.56 -3.16
CA TRP A 147 -7.10 -14.02 -3.23
C TRP A 147 -7.50 -14.50 -4.62
N SER A 148 -6.62 -15.23 -5.30
CA SER A 148 -6.88 -15.76 -6.65
C SER A 148 -7.40 -14.70 -7.65
N ASN A 149 -6.83 -13.48 -7.62
CA ASN A 149 -7.25 -12.31 -8.41
C ASN A 149 -8.66 -11.77 -8.12
N LEU A 150 -9.29 -12.22 -7.03
CA LEU A 150 -10.54 -11.67 -6.52
C LEU A 150 -10.25 -10.74 -5.34
N LEU A 151 -11.09 -9.70 -5.20
CA LEU A 151 -11.13 -8.87 -4.01
C LEU A 151 -11.99 -9.58 -2.95
N VAL A 152 -11.37 -9.89 -1.81
CA VAL A 152 -12.05 -10.46 -0.63
C VAL A 152 -12.24 -9.35 0.39
N VAL A 153 -13.46 -9.20 0.89
CA VAL A 153 -13.82 -8.25 1.94
C VAL A 153 -14.33 -9.03 3.13
N VAL A 154 -13.62 -8.94 4.25
CA VAL A 154 -14.04 -9.50 5.54
C VAL A 154 -14.65 -8.38 6.37
N VAL A 155 -15.81 -8.63 6.95
CA VAL A 155 -16.62 -7.63 7.64
C VAL A 155 -17.04 -8.18 9.00
N GLU A 156 -16.75 -7.43 10.07
CA GLU A 156 -17.25 -7.73 11.40
C GLU A 156 -18.66 -7.16 11.59
N LEU A 157 -19.61 -8.04 11.90
CA LEU A 157 -20.99 -7.66 12.14
C LEU A 157 -21.20 -7.22 13.60
N VAL A 158 -21.88 -6.09 13.77
CA VAL A 158 -22.48 -5.63 15.03
C VAL A 158 -23.96 -5.97 14.98
N GLY A 159 -24.38 -7.04 15.66
CA GLY A 159 -25.80 -7.38 15.76
C GLY A 159 -26.06 -8.88 15.75
N GLU A 160 -27.27 -9.24 15.34
CA GLU A 160 -27.71 -10.63 15.19
C GLU A 160 -27.20 -11.21 13.87
N GLU A 161 -26.86 -12.50 13.86
CA GLU A 161 -26.40 -13.20 12.65
C GLU A 161 -27.41 -13.14 11.49
N SER A 162 -28.70 -12.96 11.78
CA SER A 162 -29.75 -12.79 10.77
C SER A 162 -29.55 -11.57 9.87
N ASP A 163 -28.81 -10.55 10.35
CA ASP A 163 -28.50 -9.35 9.59
C ASP A 163 -27.31 -9.51 8.62
N ALA A 164 -26.58 -10.63 8.68
CA ALA A 164 -25.38 -10.84 7.88
C ALA A 164 -25.64 -10.73 6.36
N LEU A 165 -26.76 -11.26 5.87
CA LEU A 165 -27.15 -11.20 4.46
C LEU A 165 -27.39 -9.77 3.97
N ASN A 166 -27.83 -8.88 4.86
CA ASN A 166 -28.14 -7.49 4.53
C ASN A 166 -26.86 -6.66 4.25
N LEU A 167 -25.68 -7.13 4.67
CA LEU A 167 -24.40 -6.44 4.46
C LEU A 167 -23.83 -6.60 3.04
N VAL A 168 -24.16 -7.69 2.34
CA VAL A 168 -23.50 -8.04 1.07
C VAL A 168 -23.75 -6.99 0.00
N HIS A 169 -25.00 -6.57 -0.19
CA HIS A 169 -25.34 -5.61 -1.24
C HIS A 169 -24.78 -4.20 -0.99
N PRO A 170 -24.92 -3.60 0.21
CA PRO A 170 -24.28 -2.31 0.51
C PRO A 170 -22.77 -2.30 0.31
N VAL A 171 -22.08 -3.36 0.73
CA VAL A 171 -20.62 -3.49 0.60
C VAL A 171 -20.22 -3.55 -0.87
N THR A 172 -20.79 -4.48 -1.63
CA THR A 172 -20.48 -4.68 -3.05
C THR A 172 -20.81 -3.45 -3.89
N ALA A 173 -21.97 -2.82 -3.66
CA ALA A 173 -22.40 -1.64 -4.41
C ALA A 173 -21.53 -0.40 -4.10
N SER A 174 -21.11 -0.22 -2.85
CA SER A 174 -20.29 0.96 -2.46
C SER A 174 -18.87 0.85 -3.00
N VAL A 175 -18.25 -0.33 -2.91
CA VAL A 175 -16.92 -0.58 -3.48
C VAL A 175 -16.93 -0.44 -5.01
N LEU A 176 -17.96 -0.95 -5.68
CA LEU A 176 -18.10 -0.79 -7.13
C LEU A 176 -18.26 0.69 -7.52
N ARG A 177 -19.08 1.45 -6.79
CA ARG A 177 -19.36 2.85 -7.12
C ARG A 177 -18.13 3.75 -6.91
N GLU A 178 -17.46 3.64 -5.77
CA GLU A 178 -16.36 4.53 -5.39
C GLU A 178 -15.02 4.11 -6.00
N HIS A 179 -14.72 2.80 -6.04
CA HIS A 179 -13.41 2.30 -6.45
C HIS A 179 -13.41 1.65 -7.84
N GLN A 180 -14.57 1.49 -8.47
CA GLN A 180 -14.71 0.76 -9.74
C GLN A 180 -14.18 -0.67 -9.65
N LEU A 181 -14.28 -1.28 -8.46
CA LEU A 181 -13.83 -2.63 -8.16
C LEU A 181 -15.00 -3.58 -7.91
N ILE A 182 -14.87 -4.79 -8.43
CA ILE A 182 -15.83 -5.87 -8.20
C ILE A 182 -15.34 -6.69 -7.00
N VAL A 183 -16.14 -6.73 -5.94
CA VAL A 183 -15.89 -7.59 -4.77
C VAL A 183 -16.28 -9.02 -5.12
N GLY A 184 -15.31 -9.93 -5.15
CA GLY A 184 -15.54 -11.33 -5.52
C GLY A 184 -16.03 -12.19 -4.35
N VAL A 185 -15.58 -11.89 -3.13
CA VAL A 185 -16.01 -12.62 -1.93
C VAL A 185 -16.31 -11.64 -0.81
N VAL A 186 -17.48 -11.78 -0.18
CA VAL A 186 -17.82 -11.09 1.07
C VAL A 186 -17.91 -12.13 2.18
N VAL A 187 -17.15 -11.92 3.24
CA VAL A 187 -17.11 -12.79 4.42
C VAL A 187 -17.61 -11.99 5.61
N VAL A 188 -18.68 -12.45 6.24
CA VAL A 188 -19.23 -11.83 7.45
C VAL A 188 -18.82 -12.68 8.64
N THR A 189 -18.24 -12.03 9.65
CA THR A 189 -17.67 -12.69 10.83
C THR A 189 -18.12 -12.02 12.13
N ASP A 190 -17.93 -12.72 13.23
CA ASP A 190 -18.04 -12.14 14.56
C ASP A 190 -17.00 -11.05 14.84
N ARG A 191 -17.31 -10.26 15.85
CA ARG A 191 -16.45 -9.20 16.37
C ARG A 191 -15.11 -9.75 16.87
N GLY A 192 -14.02 -9.02 16.59
CA GLY A 192 -12.67 -9.39 17.01
C GLY A 192 -11.94 -10.40 16.11
N THR A 193 -12.55 -10.79 14.99
CA THR A 193 -11.92 -11.62 13.96
C THR A 193 -10.83 -10.85 13.21
N VAL A 194 -11.11 -9.59 12.87
CA VAL A 194 -10.15 -8.65 12.27
C VAL A 194 -9.24 -8.13 13.38
N ARG A 195 -8.06 -8.75 13.49
CA ARG A 195 -7.07 -8.35 14.50
C ARG A 195 -6.33 -7.09 14.07
N ILE A 196 -6.24 -6.15 15.00
CA ILE A 196 -5.47 -4.91 14.88
C ILE A 196 -4.28 -5.02 15.84
N ASP A 197 -3.10 -4.59 15.41
CA ASP A 197 -1.91 -4.57 16.25
C ASP A 197 -1.87 -3.34 17.17
N LEU A 198 -0.80 -3.26 17.99
CA LEU A 198 -0.59 -2.14 18.91
C LEU A 198 -0.33 -0.80 18.20
N HIS A 199 0.05 -0.82 16.92
CA HIS A 199 0.28 0.36 16.09
C HIS A 199 -0.98 0.79 15.32
N GLY A 200 -2.09 0.04 15.43
CA GLY A 200 -3.32 0.32 14.70
C GLY A 200 -3.40 -0.37 13.33
N GLU A 201 -2.43 -1.22 12.98
CA GLU A 201 -2.40 -1.92 11.70
C GLU A 201 -3.18 -3.22 11.75
N LYS A 202 -4.05 -3.39 10.75
CA LYS A 202 -4.80 -4.64 10.57
C LYS A 202 -3.85 -5.75 10.13
N GLN A 203 -3.93 -6.88 10.81
CA GLN A 203 -3.12 -8.08 10.55
C GLN A 203 -3.66 -8.86 9.34
N ARG A 204 -3.69 -8.19 8.17
CA ARG A 204 -4.31 -8.68 6.92
C ARG A 204 -3.70 -9.98 6.42
N ILE A 205 -2.39 -10.17 6.60
CA ILE A 205 -1.69 -11.40 6.20
C ILE A 205 -2.19 -12.58 7.03
N LEU A 206 -2.27 -12.43 8.35
CA LEU A 206 -2.81 -13.48 9.23
C LEU A 206 -4.27 -13.78 8.91
N LEU A 207 -5.08 -12.75 8.66
CA LEU A 207 -6.48 -12.92 8.29
C LEU A 207 -6.64 -13.65 6.96
N ARG A 208 -5.84 -13.29 5.95
CA ARG A 208 -5.79 -13.98 4.66
C ARG A 208 -5.38 -15.44 4.83
N ASP A 209 -4.35 -15.71 5.62
CA ASP A 209 -3.89 -17.07 5.87
C ASP A 209 -4.98 -17.90 6.57
N SER A 210 -5.69 -17.32 7.53
CA SER A 210 -6.84 -17.98 8.16
C SER A 210 -7.96 -18.27 7.16
N PHE A 211 -8.27 -17.33 6.26
CA PHE A 211 -9.27 -17.53 5.20
C PHE A 211 -8.85 -18.63 4.22
N VAL A 212 -7.60 -18.61 3.72
CA VAL A 212 -7.10 -19.57 2.73
C VAL A 212 -6.99 -20.99 3.29
N ASN A 213 -6.65 -21.12 4.58
CA ASN A 213 -6.52 -22.41 5.24
C ASN A 213 -7.81 -22.90 5.90
N ASP A 214 -8.96 -22.25 5.63
CA ASP A 214 -10.27 -22.62 6.17
C ASP A 214 -10.30 -22.67 7.71
N LYS A 215 -9.55 -21.75 8.34
CA LYS A 215 -9.49 -21.57 9.81
C LYS A 215 -10.36 -20.43 10.32
N LEU A 216 -11.01 -19.71 9.41
CA LEU A 216 -11.99 -18.69 9.74
C LEU A 216 -13.32 -19.38 10.07
N ASP A 217 -14.06 -18.86 11.04
CA ASP A 217 -15.43 -19.32 11.35
C ASP A 217 -16.42 -18.20 10.97
N PRO A 218 -16.83 -18.13 9.69
CA PRO A 218 -17.69 -17.05 9.21
C PRO A 218 -19.17 -17.34 9.51
N ILE A 219 -19.91 -16.30 9.89
CA ILE A 219 -21.37 -16.32 9.99
C ILE A 219 -21.99 -16.56 8.60
N TYR A 220 -21.43 -15.89 7.58
CA TYR A 220 -21.92 -16.00 6.21
C TYR A 220 -20.81 -15.72 5.19
N VAL A 221 -20.83 -16.43 4.06
CA VAL A 221 -19.93 -16.22 2.93
C VAL A 221 -20.73 -16.08 1.65
N SER A 222 -20.48 -14.99 0.92
CA SER A 222 -21.07 -14.72 -0.39
C SER A 222 -19.99 -14.73 -1.46
N TYR A 223 -20.18 -15.57 -2.48
CA TYR A 223 -19.36 -15.60 -3.69
C TYR A 223 -20.09 -14.87 -4.81
N ASN A 224 -19.59 -13.70 -5.18
CA ASN A 224 -20.10 -12.94 -6.32
C ASN A 224 -19.27 -13.32 -7.55
N MET A 225 -19.70 -14.39 -8.22
CA MET A 225 -19.15 -14.84 -9.50
C MET A 225 -19.94 -14.27 -10.68
#